data_AF-A0A9E0P578-F1
#
_entry.id   AF-A0A9E0P578-F1
#
_cell.length_a   1.000
_cell.length_b   1.000
_cell.length_c   1.000
_cell.angle_alpha   90.00
_cell.angle_beta   90.00
_cell.angle_gamma   90.00
#
_symmetry.space_group_name_H-M   'P 1'
#
loop_
_entity.id
_entity.type
_entity.pdbx_description
1 polymer ?
#
loop_
_entity_poly.entity_id
_entity_poly.type
_entity_poly.pdbx_seq_one_letter_code
_entity_poly.pdbx_strand_id
1 'polypeptide(L)'
;MFSPEDELQLANKGIAKEKLETQLLNFEKGFPYAHLQQAATPGNGIVVLNNEQISDYIHYYEKQLATIKALKFVPASGAASRMFKRLSEFLEAHVHNAHYLRTYYPDVAAFMHHLSKFAFYEELKTCIEKDGETIEDLLQKEQYNKIILYLLTPLGLNYGNLPKALLSFHRYAENTRTAFEEHLVEGVAYAKNVQNEVAVHFTISPEHKSAFIEKMNHVLPIYEDAFSVTFKLSFSEQKPSTDTIAVNENNEIIRNEDGSMLFRPGGHGALIENLNDCDADIIFIKNIDNVVVDTLKQSTYTYKKALAGLLLSIQAATFDLLKKLDGNVDDATLKIIEDFAKNTLYIHVPSQYAVAPKEEKIAFWKKSLNRPIRVCGMVKNEGEPGGGPFWVLNEQNEESLQVVESSQIDYKNKLQERIAVKASHFNPVDIVCATKNMHGEKFYLPDFVDPKTGFISSKSKDGKTLKAQELPGLWNGAMANWISIFVQVPISTFNPVKTVNDLLRKEHQA
;
A
#
# COMPACT_ATOMS: atom_id res chain seq x y z
N MET A 1 14.84 -14.02 -31.61
CA MET A 1 14.12 -15.29 -31.36
C MET A 1 14.62 -15.80 -30.01
N PHE A 2 13.71 -16.12 -29.09
CA PHE A 2 14.08 -16.61 -27.76
C PHE A 2 14.67 -18.01 -27.86
N SER A 3 15.65 -18.34 -27.01
CA SER A 3 16.21 -19.70 -26.97
C SER A 3 15.27 -20.67 -26.23
N PRO A 4 15.45 -22.00 -26.37
CA PRO A 4 14.70 -22.97 -25.57
C PRO A 4 14.85 -22.75 -24.05
N GLU A 5 16.02 -22.30 -23.60
CA GLU A 5 16.27 -21.96 -22.20
C GLU A 5 15.48 -20.73 -21.76
N ASP A 6 15.33 -19.73 -22.63
CA ASP A 6 14.49 -18.56 -22.36
C ASP A 6 13.01 -18.96 -22.21
N GLU A 7 12.51 -19.83 -23.09
CA GLU A 7 11.14 -20.35 -23.02
C GLU A 7 10.89 -21.16 -21.74
N LEU A 8 11.87 -21.98 -21.32
CA LEU A 8 11.81 -22.72 -20.07
C LEU A 8 11.81 -21.78 -18.85
N GLN A 9 12.65 -20.73 -18.87
CA GLN A 9 12.68 -19.73 -17.79
C GLN A 9 11.34 -19.00 -17.65
N LEU A 10 10.72 -18.62 -18.77
CA LEU A 10 9.40 -17.99 -18.82
C LEU A 10 8.31 -18.92 -18.28
N ALA A 11 8.31 -20.18 -18.70
CA ALA A 11 7.37 -21.19 -18.21
C ALA A 11 7.50 -21.40 -16.69
N ASN A 12 8.73 -21.53 -16.18
CA ASN A 12 9.00 -21.67 -14.73
C ASN A 12 8.53 -20.46 -13.91
N LYS A 13 8.57 -19.26 -14.50
CA LYS A 13 8.03 -18.04 -13.87
C LYS A 13 6.53 -17.85 -14.07
N GLY A 14 5.89 -18.62 -14.96
CA GLY A 14 4.50 -18.40 -15.35
C GLY A 14 4.29 -17.10 -16.14
N ILE A 15 5.29 -16.66 -16.90
CA ILE A 15 5.21 -15.46 -17.75
C ILE A 15 4.94 -15.92 -19.19
N ALA A 16 3.76 -15.58 -19.71
CA ALA A 16 3.44 -15.79 -21.12
C ALA A 16 4.37 -14.98 -22.03
N LYS A 17 4.70 -15.53 -23.21
CA LYS A 17 5.61 -14.88 -24.17
C LYS A 17 5.06 -13.52 -24.63
N GLU A 18 3.76 -13.44 -24.87
CA GLU A 18 3.05 -12.23 -25.27
C GLU A 18 3.15 -11.14 -24.18
N LYS A 19 3.16 -11.57 -22.91
CA LYS A 19 3.38 -10.65 -21.78
C LYS A 19 4.80 -10.08 -21.86
N LEU A 20 5.83 -10.90 -22.04
CA LEU A 20 7.21 -10.43 -22.19
C LEU A 20 7.36 -9.47 -23.38
N GLU A 21 6.79 -9.82 -24.54
CA GLU A 21 6.81 -8.95 -25.73
C GLU A 21 6.14 -7.60 -25.46
N THR A 22 5.05 -7.59 -24.70
CA THR A 22 4.41 -6.34 -24.24
C THR A 22 5.35 -5.53 -23.34
N GLN A 23 6.09 -6.17 -22.43
CA GLN A 23 7.07 -5.46 -21.59
C GLN A 23 8.17 -4.81 -22.43
N LEU A 24 8.70 -5.52 -23.42
CA LEU A 24 9.71 -4.98 -24.34
C LEU A 24 9.17 -3.79 -25.13
N LEU A 25 7.93 -3.90 -25.63
CA LEU A 25 7.27 -2.80 -26.35
C LEU A 25 7.05 -1.57 -25.45
N ASN A 26 6.75 -1.76 -24.17
CA ASN A 26 6.61 -0.66 -23.21
C ASN A 26 7.94 0.08 -23.02
N PHE A 27 9.09 -0.60 -23.04
CA PHE A 27 10.39 0.07 -22.96
C PHE A 27 10.69 0.93 -24.20
N GLU A 28 10.16 0.57 -25.36
CA GLU A 28 10.28 1.36 -26.59
C GLU A 28 9.35 2.57 -26.60
N LYS A 29 8.08 2.37 -26.22
CA LYS A 29 7.04 3.41 -26.28
C LYS A 29 7.01 4.33 -25.07
N GLY A 30 7.41 3.83 -23.90
CA GLY A 30 7.13 4.44 -22.62
C GLY A 30 5.66 4.29 -22.20
N PHE A 31 5.35 4.79 -21.00
CA PHE A 31 3.99 4.91 -20.49
C PHE A 31 3.50 6.35 -20.61
N PRO A 32 2.23 6.58 -20.97
CA PRO A 32 1.67 7.93 -21.01
C PRO A 32 1.59 8.55 -19.61
N TYR A 33 1.77 9.86 -19.53
CA TYR A 33 1.46 10.61 -18.32
C TYR A 33 -0.06 10.68 -18.10
N ALA A 34 -0.46 10.76 -16.83
CA ALA A 34 -1.85 10.99 -16.46
C ALA A 34 -2.32 12.37 -16.95
N HIS A 35 -3.53 12.43 -17.48
CA HIS A 35 -4.15 13.68 -17.94
C HIS A 35 -5.02 14.27 -16.83
N LEU A 36 -4.41 15.05 -15.93
CA LEU A 36 -5.10 15.69 -14.83
C LEU A 36 -6.03 16.81 -15.36
N GLN A 37 -7.30 16.78 -14.95
CA GLN A 37 -8.26 17.86 -15.19
C GLN A 37 -8.25 18.87 -14.03
N GLN A 38 -8.26 18.35 -12.80
CA GLN A 38 -8.27 19.15 -11.58
C GLN A 38 -7.83 18.30 -10.37
N ALA A 39 -7.33 18.96 -9.33
CA ALA A 39 -7.10 18.32 -8.04
C ALA A 39 -8.43 18.07 -7.33
N ALA A 40 -8.58 16.92 -6.69
CA ALA A 40 -9.73 16.70 -5.82
C ALA A 40 -9.54 17.49 -4.51
N THR A 41 -10.61 18.11 -4.04
CA THR A 41 -10.64 18.92 -2.82
C THR A 41 -11.91 18.65 -2.03
N PRO A 42 -11.99 19.04 -0.74
CA PRO A 42 -13.25 19.00 -0.01
C PRO A 42 -14.40 19.64 -0.81
N GLY A 43 -15.51 18.92 -0.98
CA GLY A 43 -16.66 19.36 -1.78
C GLY A 43 -16.49 19.19 -3.31
N ASN A 44 -15.31 18.77 -3.78
CA ASN A 44 -15.04 18.45 -5.18
C ASN A 44 -14.23 17.15 -5.28
N GLY A 45 -14.91 16.02 -5.13
CA GLY A 45 -14.31 14.68 -5.21
C GLY A 45 -13.73 14.15 -3.90
N ILE A 46 -13.65 14.96 -2.83
CA ILE A 46 -13.35 14.50 -1.47
C ILE A 46 -14.55 14.76 -0.56
N VAL A 47 -15.11 13.68 -0.02
CA VAL A 47 -16.19 13.69 0.96
C VAL A 47 -15.63 14.06 2.33
N VAL A 48 -16.29 14.98 3.03
CA VAL A 48 -15.97 15.32 4.42
C VAL A 48 -17.13 14.85 5.29
N LEU A 49 -16.85 13.88 6.17
CA LEU A 49 -17.85 13.35 7.09
C LEU A 49 -17.89 14.19 8.36
N ASN A 50 -19.10 14.52 8.81
CA ASN A 50 -19.32 15.09 10.13
C ASN A 50 -19.40 13.97 11.21
N ASN A 51 -19.43 14.34 12.49
CA ASN A 51 -19.42 13.38 13.59
C ASN A 51 -20.66 12.46 13.64
N GLU A 52 -21.82 12.95 13.21
CA GLU A 52 -23.06 12.16 13.13
C GLU A 52 -22.92 11.10 12.05
N GLN A 53 -22.53 11.49 10.84
CA GLN A 53 -22.26 10.58 9.72
C GLN A 53 -21.21 9.53 10.06
N ILE A 54 -20.12 9.93 10.73
CA ILE A 54 -19.08 8.99 11.22
C ILE A 54 -19.73 7.95 12.14
N SER A 55 -20.53 8.38 13.11
CA SER A 55 -21.18 7.48 14.06
C SER A 55 -22.19 6.55 13.37
N ASP A 56 -22.97 7.07 12.42
CA ASP A 56 -23.94 6.31 11.64
C ASP A 56 -23.26 5.23 10.79
N TYR A 57 -22.18 5.58 10.09
CA TYR A 57 -21.43 4.61 9.29
C TYR A 57 -20.74 3.56 10.17
N ILE A 58 -20.19 3.95 11.32
CA ILE A 58 -19.64 2.97 12.29
C ILE A 58 -20.72 1.98 12.71
N HIS A 59 -21.89 2.47 13.12
CA HIS A 59 -23.01 1.62 13.54
C HIS A 59 -23.51 0.72 12.40
N TYR A 60 -23.60 1.26 11.18
CA TYR A 60 -23.98 0.49 10.01
C TYR A 60 -22.98 -0.64 9.76
N TYR A 61 -21.67 -0.36 9.78
CA TYR A 61 -20.63 -1.37 9.65
C TYR A 61 -20.72 -2.46 10.72
N GLU A 62 -20.82 -2.06 11.99
CA GLU A 62 -20.85 -3.00 13.11
C GLU A 62 -22.07 -3.93 13.05
N LYS A 63 -23.21 -3.47 12.54
CA LYS A 63 -24.38 -4.33 12.27
C LYS A 63 -24.11 -5.37 11.17
N GLN A 64 -23.34 -5.03 10.14
CA GLN A 64 -23.03 -5.95 9.04
C GLN A 64 -22.00 -7.02 9.43
N LEU A 65 -21.21 -6.84 10.49
CA LEU A 65 -20.22 -7.83 10.96
C LEU A 65 -20.81 -9.21 11.27
N ALA A 66 -22.12 -9.31 11.48
CA ALA A 66 -22.82 -10.59 11.66
C ALA A 66 -22.94 -11.40 10.36
N THR A 67 -22.87 -10.76 9.19
CA THR A 67 -23.13 -11.38 7.88
C THR A 67 -21.95 -11.32 6.93
N ILE A 68 -21.02 -10.39 7.12
CA ILE A 68 -19.89 -10.17 6.22
C ILE A 68 -18.59 -10.77 6.76
N LYS A 69 -17.72 -11.20 5.84
CA LYS A 69 -16.33 -11.55 6.08
C LYS A 69 -15.46 -10.29 5.94
N ALA A 70 -14.90 -9.81 7.05
CA ALA A 70 -13.92 -8.75 7.08
C ALA A 70 -12.48 -9.33 7.05
N LEU A 71 -11.60 -8.75 6.24
CA LEU A 71 -10.19 -9.12 6.17
C LEU A 71 -9.31 -7.87 6.26
N LYS A 72 -8.25 -7.92 7.07
CA LYS A 72 -7.19 -6.93 7.05
C LYS A 72 -6.04 -7.39 6.16
N PHE A 73 -5.85 -6.76 5.01
CA PHE A 73 -4.75 -7.00 4.08
C PHE A 73 -3.61 -6.01 4.35
N VAL A 74 -2.44 -6.52 4.71
CA VAL A 74 -1.27 -5.73 5.08
C VAL A 74 -0.17 -6.01 4.07
N PRO A 75 0.07 -5.09 3.11
CA PRO A 75 1.24 -5.16 2.26
C PRO A 75 2.49 -5.04 3.12
N ALA A 76 3.26 -6.12 3.28
CA ALA A 76 4.58 -6.00 3.90
C ALA A 76 5.58 -5.52 2.84
N SER A 77 6.37 -4.53 3.20
CA SER A 77 7.55 -4.13 2.43
C SER A 77 8.59 -5.25 2.48
N GLY A 78 9.46 -5.31 1.47
CA GLY A 78 10.69 -6.10 1.55
C GLY A 78 11.61 -5.64 2.71
N ALA A 79 12.87 -6.06 2.68
CA ALA A 79 13.85 -5.72 3.70
C ALA A 79 13.83 -4.21 4.06
N ALA A 80 13.97 -3.90 5.35
CA ALA A 80 13.94 -2.54 5.86
C ALA A 80 15.19 -1.72 5.50
N SER A 81 16.03 -2.18 4.57
CA SER A 81 17.34 -1.59 4.26
C SER A 81 17.25 -0.09 3.90
N ARG A 82 16.16 0.37 3.27
CA ARG A 82 15.93 1.81 3.01
C ARG A 82 15.78 2.63 4.30
N MET A 83 15.17 2.07 5.35
CA MET A 83 15.00 2.71 6.66
C MET A 83 16.34 2.98 7.35
N PHE A 84 17.33 2.12 7.09
CA PHE A 84 18.68 2.19 7.66
C PHE A 84 19.75 2.71 6.68
N LYS A 85 19.34 3.28 5.54
CA LYS A 85 20.26 3.68 4.45
C LYS A 85 21.38 4.60 4.96
N ARG A 86 21.05 5.63 5.74
CA ARG A 86 22.04 6.59 6.27
C ARG A 86 23.04 5.94 7.23
N LEU A 87 22.62 4.93 8.00
CA LEU A 87 23.52 4.16 8.85
C LEU A 87 24.48 3.29 8.03
N SER A 88 23.98 2.69 6.94
CA SER A 88 24.78 1.86 6.03
C SER A 88 25.80 2.71 5.27
N GLU A 89 25.39 3.87 4.75
CA GLU A 89 26.29 4.84 4.11
C GLU A 89 27.41 5.31 5.08
N PHE A 90 27.10 5.47 6.37
CA PHE A 90 28.11 5.79 7.38
C PHE A 90 29.08 4.62 7.64
N LEU A 91 28.63 3.37 7.59
CA LEU A 91 29.52 2.20 7.72
C LEU A 91 30.50 2.07 6.55
N GLU A 92 30.10 2.48 5.34
CA GLU A 92 30.95 2.45 4.15
C GLU A 92 32.00 3.57 4.12
N ALA A 93 31.84 4.60 4.97
CA ALA A 93 32.80 5.69 5.07
C ALA A 93 34.13 5.21 5.69
N HIS A 94 35.25 5.90 5.40
CA HIS A 94 36.57 5.51 5.95
C HIS A 94 36.92 6.17 7.30
N VAL A 95 36.11 7.14 7.75
CA VAL A 95 36.35 7.91 8.99
C VAL A 95 35.08 7.85 9.83
N HIS A 96 35.19 7.46 11.10
CA HIS A 96 34.03 7.24 11.99
C HIS A 96 34.14 7.94 13.34
N ASN A 97 34.86 9.07 13.43
CA ASN A 97 34.95 9.85 14.66
C ASN A 97 33.74 10.79 14.84
N ALA A 98 33.60 11.35 16.05
CA ALA A 98 32.45 12.18 16.40
C ALA A 98 32.37 13.49 15.60
N HIS A 99 33.51 14.06 15.18
CA HIS A 99 33.52 15.24 14.30
C HIS A 99 32.95 14.91 12.92
N TYR A 100 33.44 13.83 12.30
CA TYR A 100 32.97 13.39 10.99
C TYR A 100 31.48 13.02 11.01
N LEU A 101 31.05 12.29 12.03
CA LEU A 101 29.65 11.93 12.26
C LEU A 101 28.74 13.18 12.30
N ARG A 102 29.07 14.16 13.13
CA ARG A 102 28.25 15.39 13.26
C ARG A 102 28.25 16.25 12.01
N THR A 103 29.36 16.28 11.27
CA THR A 103 29.52 17.13 10.09
C THR A 103 28.83 16.55 8.86
N TYR A 104 28.96 15.24 8.61
CA TYR A 104 28.51 14.62 7.35
C TYR A 104 27.29 13.70 7.50
N TYR A 105 27.00 13.25 8.72
CA TYR A 105 25.92 12.30 9.02
C TYR A 105 25.09 12.76 10.24
N PRO A 106 24.49 13.96 10.20
CA PRO A 106 23.70 14.48 11.32
C PRO A 106 22.54 13.55 11.73
N ASP A 107 21.94 12.81 10.79
CA ASP A 107 20.91 11.81 11.10
C ASP A 107 21.44 10.67 11.96
N VAL A 108 22.67 10.22 11.70
CA VAL A 108 23.33 9.15 12.47
C VAL A 108 23.79 9.71 13.82
N ALA A 109 24.22 10.97 13.88
CA ALA A 109 24.50 11.64 15.15
C ALA A 109 23.24 11.71 16.05
N ALA A 110 22.09 12.09 15.46
CA ALA A 110 20.81 12.11 16.16
C ALA A 110 20.38 10.71 16.63
N PHE A 111 20.57 9.69 15.78
CA PHE A 111 20.33 8.29 16.14
C PHE A 111 21.16 7.87 17.37
N MET A 112 22.47 8.14 17.36
CA MET A 112 23.36 7.80 18.49
C MET A 112 22.98 8.55 19.76
N HIS A 113 22.63 9.83 19.64
CA HIS A 113 22.23 10.66 20.79
C HIS A 113 20.92 10.18 21.45
N HIS A 114 20.01 9.61 20.67
CA HIS A 114 18.71 9.14 21.13
C HIS A 114 18.60 7.61 21.19
N LEU A 115 19.73 6.89 21.20
CA LEU A 115 19.76 5.44 21.08
C LEU A 115 18.88 4.73 22.14
N SER A 116 18.87 5.24 23.37
CA SER A 116 18.07 4.70 24.49
C SER A 116 16.55 4.86 24.33
N LYS A 117 16.08 5.68 23.38
CA LYS A 117 14.66 5.92 23.12
C LYS A 117 14.03 4.92 22.15
N PHE A 118 14.84 4.16 21.41
CA PHE A 118 14.31 3.17 20.46
C PHE A 118 13.77 1.94 21.19
N ALA A 119 12.72 1.34 20.62
CA ALA A 119 12.11 0.16 21.21
C ALA A 119 13.06 -1.04 21.30
N PHE A 120 13.94 -1.20 20.30
CA PHE A 120 14.94 -2.25 20.23
C PHE A 120 16.18 -2.00 21.12
N TYR A 121 16.22 -0.94 21.93
CA TYR A 121 17.42 -0.59 22.69
C TYR A 121 17.92 -1.71 23.62
N GLU A 122 17.02 -2.31 24.40
CA GLU A 122 17.39 -3.37 25.34
C GLU A 122 17.83 -4.65 24.63
N GLU A 123 17.20 -4.97 23.49
CA GLU A 123 17.60 -6.08 22.62
C GLU A 123 19.02 -5.86 22.07
N LEU A 124 19.30 -4.65 21.58
CA LEU A 124 20.61 -4.27 21.05
C LEU A 124 21.68 -4.29 22.14
N LYS A 125 21.37 -3.75 23.31
CA LYS A 125 22.25 -3.75 24.49
C LYS A 125 22.62 -5.17 24.88
N THR A 126 21.62 -6.06 24.97
CA THR A 126 21.84 -7.47 25.30
C THR A 126 22.78 -8.17 24.30
N CYS A 127 22.65 -7.87 23.00
CA CYS A 127 23.58 -8.41 21.98
C CYS A 127 25.02 -7.93 22.20
N ILE A 128 25.22 -6.64 22.50
CA ILE A 128 26.54 -6.05 22.71
C ILE A 128 27.20 -6.59 24.00
N GLU A 129 26.42 -6.73 25.07
CA GLU A 129 26.90 -7.24 26.37
C GLU A 129 27.35 -8.70 26.32
N LYS A 130 26.77 -9.53 25.45
CA LYS A 130 27.21 -10.92 25.25
C LYS A 130 28.65 -11.03 24.77
N ASP A 131 29.14 -10.02 24.07
CA ASP A 131 30.50 -9.95 23.54
C ASP A 131 31.45 -9.14 24.47
N GLY A 132 30.99 -8.83 25.69
CA GLY A 132 31.81 -8.19 26.73
C GLY A 132 32.03 -6.68 26.55
N GLU A 133 31.21 -6.02 25.74
CA GLU A 133 31.23 -4.55 25.56
C GLU A 133 29.94 -3.93 26.12
N THR A 134 29.91 -2.61 26.29
CA THR A 134 28.69 -1.86 26.65
C THR A 134 28.41 -0.76 25.63
N ILE A 135 27.15 -0.39 25.44
CA ILE A 135 26.79 0.71 24.54
C ILE A 135 27.48 2.01 25.00
N GLU A 136 27.53 2.25 26.31
CA GLU A 136 28.14 3.41 26.92
C GLU A 136 29.64 3.50 26.61
N ASP A 137 30.38 2.39 26.74
CA ASP A 137 31.80 2.33 26.41
C ASP A 137 32.05 2.55 24.91
N LEU A 138 31.22 1.97 24.05
CA LEU A 138 31.32 2.14 22.60
C LEU A 138 31.07 3.60 22.20
N LEU A 139 30.10 4.27 22.81
CA LEU A 139 29.83 5.69 22.57
C LEU A 139 30.97 6.59 23.05
N GLN A 140 31.54 6.31 24.23
CA GLN A 140 32.67 7.07 24.79
C GLN A 140 33.95 6.92 23.94
N LYS A 141 34.20 5.71 23.42
CA LYS A 141 35.34 5.42 22.54
C LYS A 141 35.11 5.83 21.08
N GLU A 142 33.99 6.50 20.78
CA GLU A 142 33.56 6.88 19.42
C GLU A 142 33.47 5.67 18.44
N GLN A 143 33.17 4.47 18.94
CA GLN A 143 33.03 3.23 18.16
C GLN A 143 31.60 3.06 17.61
N TYR A 144 31.08 4.11 16.97
CA TYR A 144 29.72 4.16 16.42
C TYR A 144 29.46 3.05 15.38
N ASN A 145 30.47 2.70 14.60
CA ASN A 145 30.41 1.64 13.60
C ASN A 145 30.07 0.28 14.22
N LYS A 146 30.62 -0.06 15.41
CA LYS A 146 30.29 -1.32 16.10
C LYS A 146 28.81 -1.38 16.46
N ILE A 147 28.26 -0.32 17.04
CA ILE A 147 26.83 -0.24 17.40
C ILE A 147 25.95 -0.49 16.16
N ILE A 148 26.29 0.14 15.04
CA ILE A 148 25.55 -0.04 13.78
C ILE A 148 25.71 -1.46 13.23
N LEU A 149 26.89 -2.09 13.35
CA LEU A 149 27.09 -3.49 12.96
C LEU A 149 26.23 -4.46 13.77
N TYR A 150 26.15 -4.29 15.10
CA TYR A 150 25.24 -5.09 15.93
C TYR A 150 23.78 -4.87 15.58
N LEU A 151 23.39 -3.65 15.19
CA LEU A 151 22.02 -3.38 14.77
C LEU A 151 21.69 -4.05 13.43
N LEU A 152 22.53 -3.84 12.41
CA LEU A 152 22.17 -4.13 11.02
C LEU A 152 22.55 -5.53 10.53
N THR A 153 23.49 -6.20 11.17
CA THR A 153 24.07 -7.46 10.68
C THR A 153 23.75 -8.65 11.58
N PRO A 154 23.99 -9.90 11.13
CA PRO A 154 23.84 -11.09 11.97
C PRO A 154 24.71 -11.13 13.23
N LEU A 155 25.63 -10.18 13.41
CA LEU A 155 26.37 -10.00 14.67
C LEU A 155 25.43 -9.69 15.86
N GLY A 156 24.29 -9.03 15.60
CA GLY A 156 23.29 -8.75 16.62
C GLY A 156 21.87 -8.90 16.08
N LEU A 157 21.11 -7.81 16.02
CA LEU A 157 19.68 -7.82 15.70
C LEU A 157 19.37 -8.09 14.23
N ASN A 158 20.35 -7.95 13.32
CA ASN A 158 20.20 -8.23 11.90
C ASN A 158 19.12 -7.38 11.19
N TYR A 159 18.81 -6.18 11.70
CA TYR A 159 17.73 -5.34 11.19
C TYR A 159 17.94 -4.87 9.74
N GLY A 160 19.17 -4.89 9.22
CA GLY A 160 19.46 -4.57 7.82
C GLY A 160 18.89 -5.60 6.84
N ASN A 161 18.68 -6.83 7.30
CA ASN A 161 18.20 -7.96 6.51
C ASN A 161 16.79 -8.42 6.88
N LEU A 162 16.11 -7.76 7.82
CA LEU A 162 14.74 -8.09 8.21
C LEU A 162 13.72 -7.14 7.57
N PRO A 163 12.49 -7.62 7.27
CA PRO A 163 11.41 -6.74 6.83
C PRO A 163 10.91 -5.91 8.01
N LYS A 164 10.37 -4.71 7.74
CA LYS A 164 9.87 -3.78 8.78
C LYS A 164 8.89 -4.43 9.76
N ALA A 165 8.09 -5.38 9.27
CA ALA A 165 7.13 -6.14 10.06
C ALA A 165 7.74 -6.77 11.31
N LEU A 166 9.01 -7.19 11.24
CA LEU A 166 9.70 -7.91 12.32
C LEU A 166 10.56 -7.01 13.19
N LEU A 167 10.58 -5.70 12.95
CA LEU A 167 11.35 -4.75 13.74
C LEU A 167 10.53 -4.24 14.92
N SER A 168 11.15 -4.10 16.09
CA SER A 168 10.53 -3.50 17.27
C SER A 168 10.29 -2.00 17.02
N PHE A 169 9.02 -1.61 16.94
CA PHE A 169 8.60 -0.23 16.65
C PHE A 169 8.26 0.52 17.94
N HIS A 170 7.54 -0.12 18.86
CA HIS A 170 7.04 0.53 20.07
C HIS A 170 7.50 -0.20 21.31
N ARG A 171 7.85 0.56 22.35
CA ARG A 171 8.16 0.07 23.68
C ARG A 171 7.15 0.63 24.65
N TYR A 172 6.36 -0.25 25.25
CA TYR A 172 5.43 0.03 26.33
C TYR A 172 6.10 -0.30 27.67
N ALA A 173 5.40 -0.05 28.78
CA ALA A 173 5.93 -0.27 30.12
C ALA A 173 6.37 -1.73 30.37
N GLU A 174 5.64 -2.70 29.80
CA GLU A 174 5.84 -4.12 30.09
C GLU A 174 6.40 -4.92 28.89
N ASN A 175 6.33 -4.38 27.67
CA ASN A 175 6.76 -5.10 26.48
C ASN A 175 7.15 -4.18 25.31
N THR A 176 7.82 -4.77 24.33
CA THR A 176 8.03 -4.18 23.01
C THR A 176 7.08 -4.83 22.00
N ARG A 177 6.66 -4.08 20.99
CA ARG A 177 5.87 -4.60 19.86
C ARG A 177 6.54 -4.28 18.55
N THR A 178 6.59 -5.30 17.70
CA THR A 178 6.94 -5.15 16.30
C THR A 178 5.79 -4.56 15.49
N ALA A 179 6.08 -4.06 14.30
CA ALA A 179 5.03 -3.60 13.39
C ALA A 179 4.00 -4.70 13.10
N PHE A 180 4.42 -5.96 12.95
CA PHE A 180 3.52 -7.11 12.78
C PHE A 180 2.49 -7.21 13.92
N GLU A 181 2.95 -7.12 15.17
CA GLU A 181 2.10 -7.20 16.37
C GLU A 181 1.12 -6.04 16.44
N GLU A 182 1.54 -4.83 16.08
CA GLU A 182 0.64 -3.67 16.03
C GLU A 182 -0.50 -3.86 15.01
N HIS A 183 -0.22 -4.55 13.91
CA HIS A 183 -1.26 -4.88 12.94
C HIS A 183 -2.28 -5.90 13.46
N LEU A 184 -1.87 -6.83 14.35
CA LEU A 184 -2.79 -7.76 15.02
C LEU A 184 -3.74 -7.00 15.96
N VAL A 185 -3.18 -6.13 16.80
CA VAL A 185 -3.95 -5.29 17.75
C VAL A 185 -4.97 -4.43 17.01
N GLU A 186 -4.56 -3.77 15.94
CA GLU A 186 -5.50 -3.02 15.11
C GLU A 186 -6.56 -3.91 14.45
N GLY A 187 -6.20 -5.13 14.03
CA GLY A 187 -7.15 -6.08 13.43
C GLY A 187 -8.30 -6.42 14.37
N VAL A 188 -8.03 -6.57 15.67
CA VAL A 188 -9.07 -6.80 16.69
C VAL A 188 -10.11 -5.68 16.71
N ALA A 189 -9.68 -4.42 16.52
CA ALA A 189 -10.55 -3.26 16.67
C ALA A 189 -11.60 -3.13 15.55
N TYR A 190 -11.27 -3.52 14.31
CA TYR A 190 -12.14 -3.30 13.16
C TYR A 190 -12.35 -4.50 12.24
N ALA A 191 -11.66 -5.62 12.41
CA ALA A 191 -11.84 -6.83 11.60
C ALA A 191 -12.30 -8.06 12.41
N LYS A 192 -12.59 -7.89 13.71
CA LYS A 192 -13.17 -8.95 14.55
C LYS A 192 -14.62 -9.21 14.17
N ASN A 193 -14.96 -10.46 13.86
CA ASN A 193 -16.33 -10.88 13.58
C ASN A 193 -17.11 -11.25 14.87
N VAL A 194 -18.38 -11.61 14.71
CA VAL A 194 -19.25 -11.99 15.83
C VAL A 194 -18.87 -13.31 16.52
N GLN A 195 -18.01 -14.12 15.90
CA GLN A 195 -17.42 -15.35 16.45
C GLN A 195 -16.08 -15.10 17.17
N ASN A 196 -15.69 -13.83 17.36
CA ASN A 196 -14.38 -13.42 17.88
C ASN A 196 -13.20 -13.91 17.04
N GLU A 197 -13.38 -14.11 15.74
CA GLU A 197 -12.30 -14.39 14.81
C GLU A 197 -11.81 -13.10 14.14
N VAL A 198 -10.50 -12.98 13.94
CA VAL A 198 -9.86 -11.83 13.29
C VAL A 198 -9.02 -12.32 12.12
N ALA A 199 -9.44 -12.01 10.89
CA ALA A 199 -8.69 -12.38 9.70
C ALA A 199 -7.68 -11.30 9.30
N VAL A 200 -6.41 -11.68 9.19
CA VAL A 200 -5.33 -10.78 8.73
C VAL A 200 -4.50 -11.51 7.68
N HIS A 201 -4.26 -10.86 6.56
CA HIS A 201 -3.43 -11.35 5.47
C HIS A 201 -2.21 -10.48 5.31
N PHE A 202 -1.02 -11.07 5.28
CA PHE A 202 0.23 -10.35 5.02
C PHE A 202 0.83 -10.79 3.68
N THR A 203 1.30 -9.83 2.89
CA THR A 203 2.19 -10.17 1.76
C THR A 203 3.62 -10.18 2.26
N ILE A 204 4.38 -11.24 2.03
CA ILE A 204 5.75 -11.39 2.55
C ILE A 204 6.70 -11.80 1.43
N SER A 205 8.00 -11.49 1.59
CA SER A 205 9.02 -12.01 0.69
C SER A 205 9.38 -13.46 1.05
N PRO A 206 9.65 -14.34 0.06
CA PRO A 206 9.99 -15.75 0.31
C PRO A 206 11.14 -15.94 1.33
N GLU A 207 12.18 -15.09 1.24
CA GLU A 207 13.36 -15.11 2.10
C GLU A 207 13.07 -14.84 3.59
N HIS A 208 11.92 -14.25 3.91
CA HIS A 208 11.54 -13.90 5.29
C HIS A 208 10.44 -14.78 5.86
N LYS A 209 9.93 -15.74 5.09
CA LYS A 209 8.80 -16.59 5.48
C LYS A 209 9.02 -17.33 6.79
N SER A 210 10.18 -17.97 6.95
CA SER A 210 10.50 -18.70 8.17
C SER A 210 10.51 -17.80 9.41
N ALA A 211 11.11 -16.60 9.31
CA ALA A 211 11.15 -15.64 10.40
C ALA A 211 9.76 -15.09 10.76
N PHE A 212 8.88 -14.90 9.76
CA PHE A 212 7.48 -14.53 10.00
C PHE A 212 6.71 -15.63 10.72
N ILE A 213 6.85 -16.89 10.30
CA ILE A 213 6.17 -18.03 10.94
C ILE A 213 6.65 -18.19 12.39
N GLU A 214 7.96 -18.06 12.63
CA GLU A 214 8.53 -18.11 13.97
C GLU A 214 7.97 -17.00 14.86
N LYS A 215 8.01 -15.73 14.40
CA LYS A 215 7.44 -14.60 15.14
C LYS A 215 5.95 -14.80 15.39
N MET A 216 5.19 -15.25 14.39
CA MET A 216 3.76 -15.55 14.50
C MET A 216 3.47 -16.57 15.60
N ASN A 217 4.14 -17.72 15.57
CA ASN A 217 3.93 -18.80 16.54
C ASN A 217 4.22 -18.36 17.98
N HIS A 218 5.18 -17.43 18.15
CA HIS A 218 5.50 -16.87 19.46
C HIS A 218 4.43 -15.89 19.96
N VAL A 219 3.93 -15.00 19.09
CA VAL A 219 3.07 -13.89 19.53
C VAL A 219 1.58 -14.20 19.50
N LEU A 220 1.12 -15.09 18.62
CA LEU A 220 -0.31 -15.38 18.48
C LEU A 220 -0.97 -15.80 19.80
N PRO A 221 -0.45 -16.78 20.57
CA PRO A 221 -1.09 -17.20 21.81
C PRO A 221 -1.25 -16.06 22.82
N ILE A 222 -0.28 -15.13 22.86
CA ILE A 222 -0.29 -13.97 23.77
C ILE A 222 -1.45 -13.04 23.42
N TYR A 223 -1.63 -12.72 22.14
CA TYR A 223 -2.68 -11.80 21.70
C TYR A 223 -4.07 -12.44 21.61
N GLU A 224 -4.15 -13.74 21.31
CA GLU A 224 -5.41 -14.49 21.36
C GLU A 224 -5.98 -14.52 22.78
N ASP A 225 -5.14 -14.78 23.77
CA ASP A 225 -5.52 -14.74 25.19
C ASP A 225 -5.90 -13.30 25.61
N ALA A 226 -5.00 -12.34 25.38
CA ALA A 226 -5.19 -10.94 25.79
C ALA A 226 -6.47 -10.30 25.24
N PHE A 227 -6.89 -10.66 24.02
CA PHE A 227 -8.08 -10.10 23.37
C PHE A 227 -9.28 -11.06 23.34
N SER A 228 -9.13 -12.30 23.82
CA SER A 228 -10.14 -13.35 23.72
C SER A 228 -10.65 -13.53 22.28
N VAL A 229 -9.71 -13.69 21.35
CA VAL A 229 -9.98 -13.86 19.90
C VAL A 229 -9.24 -15.07 19.33
N THR A 230 -9.63 -15.50 18.14
CA THR A 230 -8.85 -16.43 17.32
C THR A 230 -8.38 -15.72 16.05
N PHE A 231 -7.07 -15.67 15.81
CA PHE A 231 -6.55 -15.07 14.59
C PHE A 231 -6.59 -16.07 13.43
N LYS A 232 -7.12 -15.64 12.28
CA LYS A 232 -7.00 -16.34 11.00
C LYS A 232 -5.93 -15.64 10.17
N LEU A 233 -4.68 -16.01 10.41
CA LEU A 233 -3.56 -15.46 9.67
C LEU A 233 -3.34 -16.22 8.37
N SER A 234 -3.06 -15.46 7.31
CA SER A 234 -2.63 -16.01 6.03
C SER A 234 -1.52 -15.16 5.43
N PHE A 235 -0.74 -15.78 4.55
CA PHE A 235 0.40 -15.15 3.91
C PHE A 235 0.33 -15.39 2.41
N SER A 236 0.79 -14.42 1.63
CA SER A 236 1.06 -14.61 0.21
C SER A 236 2.40 -13.99 -0.16
N GLU A 237 2.98 -14.48 -1.25
CA GLU A 237 4.22 -13.97 -1.83
C GLU A 237 3.88 -13.28 -3.15
N GLN A 238 4.67 -12.29 -3.56
CA GLN A 238 4.50 -11.71 -4.89
C GLN A 238 4.69 -12.81 -5.95
N LYS A 239 3.70 -12.99 -6.83
CA LYS A 239 3.73 -14.06 -7.83
C LYS A 239 4.88 -13.80 -8.83
N PRO A 240 5.80 -14.76 -9.08
CA PRO A 240 6.87 -14.60 -10.09
C PRO A 240 6.37 -14.25 -11.49
N SER A 241 5.12 -14.61 -11.80
CA SER A 241 4.44 -14.25 -13.07
C SER A 241 4.22 -12.75 -13.24
N THR A 242 4.38 -11.96 -12.18
CA THR A 242 4.31 -10.49 -12.19
C THR A 242 5.68 -9.83 -12.34
N ASP A 243 6.76 -10.60 -12.38
CA ASP A 243 8.09 -10.06 -12.59
C ASP A 243 8.20 -9.37 -13.96
N THR A 244 9.09 -8.40 -14.00
CA THR A 244 9.37 -7.59 -15.19
C THR A 244 10.80 -7.79 -15.65
N ILE A 245 10.99 -7.85 -16.96
CA ILE A 245 12.31 -8.00 -17.56
C ILE A 245 13.14 -6.72 -17.36
N ALA A 246 14.43 -6.90 -17.05
CA ALA A 246 15.38 -5.79 -17.02
C ALA A 246 16.08 -5.64 -18.37
N VAL A 247 16.18 -4.40 -18.85
CA VAL A 247 16.85 -4.05 -20.11
C VAL A 247 17.93 -3.00 -19.89
N ASN A 248 18.90 -2.93 -20.80
CA ASN A 248 19.90 -1.87 -20.81
C ASN A 248 19.34 -0.58 -21.43
N GLU A 249 20.16 0.46 -21.55
CA GLU A 249 19.75 1.76 -22.12
C GLU A 249 19.22 1.65 -23.56
N ASN A 250 19.70 0.66 -24.32
CA ASN A 250 19.29 0.35 -25.70
C ASN A 250 18.06 -0.56 -25.80
N ASN A 251 17.37 -0.85 -24.70
CA ASN A 251 16.25 -1.80 -24.63
C ASN A 251 16.60 -3.27 -24.92
N GLU A 252 17.88 -3.64 -24.80
CA GLU A 252 18.31 -5.03 -24.94
C GLU A 252 18.22 -5.74 -23.58
N ILE A 253 17.77 -7.01 -23.59
CA ILE A 253 17.61 -7.81 -22.37
C ILE A 253 18.94 -7.98 -21.64
N ILE A 254 18.96 -7.65 -20.35
CA ILE A 254 20.09 -7.94 -19.48
C ILE A 254 20.03 -9.40 -19.07
N ARG A 255 21.16 -10.10 -19.17
CA ARG A 255 21.31 -11.48 -18.72
C ARG A 255 22.22 -11.55 -17.49
N ASN A 256 21.96 -12.54 -16.64
CA ASN A 256 22.83 -12.91 -15.53
C ASN A 256 24.11 -13.58 -16.06
N GLU A 257 25.09 -13.80 -15.18
CA GLU A 257 26.37 -14.47 -15.52
C GLU A 257 26.16 -15.89 -16.08
N ASP A 258 25.10 -16.57 -15.66
CA ASP A 258 24.70 -17.91 -16.14
C ASP A 258 23.97 -17.88 -17.51
N GLY A 259 23.79 -16.70 -18.11
CA GLY A 259 23.10 -16.51 -19.37
C GLY A 259 21.57 -16.39 -19.27
N SER A 260 20.98 -16.58 -18.09
CA SER A 260 19.53 -16.44 -17.88
C SER A 260 19.08 -14.98 -17.97
N MET A 261 17.83 -14.72 -18.35
CA MET A 261 17.28 -13.36 -18.39
C MET A 261 17.12 -12.79 -16.98
N LEU A 262 17.50 -11.52 -16.79
CA LEU A 262 17.36 -10.83 -15.50
C LEU A 262 15.94 -10.28 -15.34
N PHE A 263 15.22 -10.79 -14.35
CA PHE A 263 13.91 -10.30 -13.94
C PHE A 263 13.99 -9.51 -12.63
N ARG A 264 13.06 -8.56 -12.47
CA ARG A 264 12.90 -7.74 -11.26
C ARG A 264 11.44 -7.77 -10.81
N PRO A 265 11.16 -7.72 -9.49
CA PRO A 265 9.80 -7.62 -8.99
C PRO A 265 9.07 -6.43 -9.61
N GLY A 266 7.81 -6.63 -10.04
CA GLY A 266 6.99 -5.62 -10.73
C GLY A 266 6.46 -4.48 -9.84
N GLY A 267 7.02 -4.27 -8.65
CA GLY A 267 6.59 -3.24 -7.70
C GLY A 267 5.25 -3.54 -7.01
N HIS A 268 4.69 -2.55 -6.31
CA HIS A 268 3.43 -2.70 -5.55
C HIS A 268 2.23 -3.06 -6.44
N GLY A 269 2.30 -2.77 -7.74
CA GLY A 269 1.25 -3.12 -8.69
C GLY A 269 0.99 -4.62 -8.83
N ALA A 270 1.99 -5.45 -8.56
CA ALA A 270 1.86 -6.89 -8.56
C ALA A 270 0.89 -7.43 -7.48
N LEU A 271 0.60 -6.62 -6.46
CA LEU A 271 -0.23 -7.03 -5.33
C LEU A 271 -1.72 -7.18 -5.69
N ILE A 272 -2.16 -6.72 -6.87
CA ILE A 272 -3.56 -6.90 -7.30
C ILE A 272 -3.92 -8.38 -7.41
N GLU A 273 -2.95 -9.22 -7.80
CA GLU A 273 -3.07 -10.68 -7.84
C GLU A 273 -3.23 -11.28 -6.44
N ASN A 274 -2.44 -10.81 -5.47
CA ASN A 274 -2.53 -11.23 -4.07
C ASN A 274 -3.88 -10.82 -3.45
N LEU A 275 -4.34 -9.60 -3.74
CA LEU A 275 -5.67 -9.13 -3.34
C LEU A 275 -6.77 -9.95 -4.02
N ASN A 276 -6.59 -10.32 -5.29
CA ASN A 276 -7.49 -11.16 -6.06
C ASN A 276 -7.58 -12.60 -5.54
N ASP A 277 -6.66 -13.06 -4.70
CA ASP A 277 -6.74 -14.39 -4.09
C ASP A 277 -7.48 -14.38 -2.75
N CYS A 278 -7.69 -13.20 -2.14
CA CYS A 278 -8.35 -13.06 -0.84
C CYS A 278 -9.89 -13.21 -0.92
N ASP A 279 -10.50 -14.19 -0.23
CA ASP A 279 -11.96 -14.30 -0.10
C ASP A 279 -12.46 -13.52 1.13
N ALA A 280 -12.96 -12.31 0.89
CA ALA A 280 -13.63 -11.49 1.89
C ALA A 280 -14.64 -10.57 1.21
N ASP A 281 -15.64 -10.12 1.97
CA ASP A 281 -16.65 -9.17 1.48
C ASP A 281 -16.15 -7.73 1.63
N ILE A 282 -15.39 -7.47 2.71
CA ILE A 282 -14.70 -6.21 2.97
C ILE A 282 -13.22 -6.47 3.26
N ILE A 283 -12.35 -5.72 2.58
CA ILE A 283 -10.90 -5.81 2.75
C ILE A 283 -10.35 -4.45 3.17
N PHE A 284 -9.71 -4.38 4.33
CA PHE A 284 -8.97 -3.22 4.82
C PHE A 284 -7.52 -3.31 4.36
N ILE A 285 -7.06 -2.32 3.60
CA ILE A 285 -5.66 -2.21 3.17
C ILE A 285 -4.98 -1.13 4.01
N LYS A 286 -3.81 -1.47 4.58
CA LYS A 286 -2.94 -0.54 5.31
C LYS A 286 -1.49 -1.00 5.24
N ASN A 287 -0.56 -0.10 4.92
CA ASN A 287 0.87 -0.42 4.87
C ASN A 287 1.42 -0.85 6.24
N ILE A 288 2.36 -1.80 6.23
CA ILE A 288 2.98 -2.37 7.43
C ILE A 288 3.65 -1.34 8.35
N ASP A 289 4.13 -0.23 7.80
CA ASP A 289 4.90 0.77 8.55
C ASP A 289 4.04 1.91 9.10
N ASN A 290 2.75 1.96 8.76
CA ASN A 290 1.82 2.99 9.23
C ASN A 290 1.09 2.50 10.49
N VAL A 291 1.78 2.52 11.64
CA VAL A 291 1.25 2.11 12.94
C VAL A 291 1.64 3.14 14.01
N VAL A 292 0.87 3.22 15.09
CA VAL A 292 1.13 4.15 16.21
C VAL A 292 1.00 3.44 17.54
N VAL A 293 1.48 4.05 18.62
CA VAL A 293 1.26 3.55 19.99
C VAL A 293 -0.21 3.51 20.38
N ASP A 294 -0.58 2.63 21.33
CA ASP A 294 -1.98 2.36 21.73
C ASP A 294 -2.78 3.63 22.07
N THR A 295 -2.16 4.62 22.72
CA THR A 295 -2.80 5.89 23.10
C THR A 295 -3.28 6.74 21.92
N LEU A 296 -2.79 6.46 20.70
CA LEU A 296 -3.09 7.23 19.49
C LEU A 296 -3.89 6.45 18.45
N LYS A 297 -4.18 5.16 18.67
CA LYS A 297 -4.87 4.30 17.69
C LYS A 297 -6.35 4.64 17.48
N GLN A 298 -6.99 5.31 18.44
CA GLN A 298 -8.44 5.56 18.40
C GLN A 298 -8.90 6.26 17.12
N SER A 299 -8.12 7.22 16.61
CA SER A 299 -8.43 7.90 15.35
C SER A 299 -8.46 6.93 14.17
N THR A 300 -7.49 6.02 14.09
CA THR A 300 -7.45 4.96 13.08
C THR A 300 -8.68 4.06 13.18
N TYR A 301 -9.07 3.65 14.39
CA TYR A 301 -10.23 2.76 14.60
C TYR A 301 -11.53 3.40 14.14
N THR A 302 -11.78 4.64 14.58
CA THR A 302 -12.99 5.40 14.24
C THR A 302 -13.13 5.53 12.73
N TYR A 303 -12.08 6.00 12.04
CA TYR A 303 -12.17 6.24 10.60
C TYR A 303 -12.18 4.94 9.80
N LYS A 304 -11.43 3.90 10.16
CA LYS A 304 -11.50 2.59 9.48
C LYS A 304 -12.93 2.04 9.45
N LYS A 305 -13.62 2.06 10.59
CA LYS A 305 -15.02 1.61 10.69
C LYS A 305 -15.97 2.52 9.90
N ALA A 306 -15.80 3.84 9.97
CA ALA A 306 -16.63 4.78 9.20
C ALA A 306 -16.46 4.61 7.67
N LEU A 307 -15.23 4.41 7.20
CA LEU A 307 -14.96 4.15 5.78
C LEU A 307 -15.62 2.84 5.32
N ALA A 308 -15.58 1.78 6.14
CA ALA A 308 -16.26 0.52 5.85
C ALA A 308 -17.78 0.67 5.82
N GLY A 309 -18.35 1.42 6.76
CA GLY A 309 -19.78 1.70 6.79
C GLY A 309 -20.26 2.48 5.58
N LEU A 310 -19.51 3.52 5.18
CA LEU A 310 -19.77 4.26 3.96
C LEU A 310 -19.70 3.34 2.74
N LEU A 311 -18.65 2.52 2.62
CA LEU A 311 -18.49 1.59 1.51
C LEU A 311 -19.69 0.63 1.39
N LEU A 312 -20.09 -0.01 2.50
CA LEU A 312 -21.20 -0.95 2.50
C LEU A 312 -22.53 -0.26 2.16
N SER A 313 -22.75 0.97 2.63
CA SER A 313 -23.95 1.74 2.32
C SER A 313 -24.05 2.05 0.81
N ILE A 314 -22.93 2.45 0.20
CA ILE A 314 -22.81 2.71 -1.23
C ILE A 314 -23.00 1.42 -2.03
N GLN A 315 -22.40 0.32 -1.58
CA GLN A 315 -22.53 -0.98 -2.22
C GLN A 315 -23.98 -1.46 -2.22
N ALA A 316 -24.67 -1.38 -1.08
CA ALA A 316 -26.07 -1.76 -0.96
C ALA A 316 -26.96 -0.94 -1.89
N ALA A 317 -26.80 0.39 -1.91
CA ALA A 317 -27.53 1.25 -2.84
C ALA A 317 -27.24 0.93 -4.31
N THR A 318 -25.97 0.67 -4.65
CA THR A 318 -25.54 0.28 -6.00
C THR A 318 -26.20 -1.04 -6.43
N PHE A 319 -26.25 -2.03 -5.55
CA PHE A 319 -26.89 -3.32 -5.82
C PHE A 319 -28.39 -3.18 -6.03
N ASP A 320 -29.07 -2.33 -5.26
CA ASP A 320 -30.50 -2.09 -5.45
C ASP A 320 -30.80 -1.38 -6.78
N LEU A 321 -29.91 -0.50 -7.25
CA LEU A 321 -30.02 0.11 -8.57
C LEU A 321 -29.73 -0.89 -9.71
N LEU A 322 -28.74 -1.78 -9.54
CA LEU A 322 -28.46 -2.86 -10.50
C LEU A 322 -29.66 -3.81 -10.64
N LYS A 323 -30.31 -4.19 -9.54
CA LYS A 323 -31.55 -5.00 -9.58
C LYS A 323 -32.67 -4.31 -10.36
N LYS A 324 -32.81 -2.99 -10.23
CA LYS A 324 -33.80 -2.21 -11.01
C LYS A 324 -33.48 -2.21 -12.51
N LEU A 325 -32.20 -2.20 -12.88
CA LEU A 325 -31.76 -2.27 -14.27
C LEU A 325 -32.02 -3.64 -14.93
N ASP A 326 -32.23 -4.70 -14.15
CA ASP A 326 -32.64 -6.02 -14.67
C ASP A 326 -34.14 -6.14 -14.96
N GLY A 327 -34.94 -5.19 -14.48
CA GLY A 327 -36.39 -5.14 -14.72
C GLY A 327 -36.79 -4.24 -15.90
N ASN A 328 -38.07 -3.84 -15.91
CA ASN A 328 -38.55 -2.81 -16.82
C ASN A 328 -38.11 -1.44 -16.31
N VAL A 329 -37.20 -0.79 -17.02
CA VAL A 329 -36.61 0.49 -16.61
C VAL A 329 -37.42 1.62 -17.22
N ASP A 330 -38.00 2.47 -16.38
CA ASP A 330 -38.61 3.74 -16.81
C ASP A 330 -37.60 4.90 -16.75
N ASP A 331 -37.98 6.06 -17.31
CA ASP A 331 -37.07 7.20 -17.40
C ASP A 331 -36.81 7.83 -16.02
N ALA A 332 -37.75 7.69 -15.09
CA ALA A 332 -37.57 8.10 -13.70
C ALA A 332 -36.49 7.27 -12.99
N THR A 333 -36.48 5.95 -13.21
CA THR A 333 -35.46 5.04 -12.68
C THR A 333 -34.09 5.37 -13.25
N LEU A 334 -33.98 5.61 -14.57
CA LEU A 334 -32.73 6.07 -15.17
C LEU A 334 -32.24 7.38 -14.55
N LYS A 335 -33.14 8.33 -14.32
CA LYS A 335 -32.78 9.60 -13.70
C LYS A 335 -32.24 9.43 -12.28
N ILE A 336 -32.85 8.56 -11.46
CA ILE A 336 -32.35 8.22 -10.12
C ILE A 336 -30.95 7.61 -10.20
N ILE A 337 -30.70 6.73 -11.16
CA ILE A 337 -29.39 6.10 -11.37
C ILE A 337 -28.35 7.14 -11.77
N GLU A 338 -28.68 8.01 -12.72
CA GLU A 338 -27.81 9.11 -13.16
C GLU A 338 -27.44 10.04 -12.00
N ASP A 339 -28.43 10.43 -11.19
CA ASP A 339 -28.22 11.34 -10.06
C ASP A 339 -27.38 10.67 -8.96
N PHE A 340 -27.61 9.37 -8.67
CA PHE A 340 -26.79 8.62 -7.72
C PHE A 340 -25.34 8.44 -8.23
N ALA A 341 -25.19 8.03 -9.48
CA ALA A 341 -23.87 7.82 -10.08
C ALA A 341 -23.05 9.12 -10.10
N LYS A 342 -23.67 10.24 -10.45
CA LYS A 342 -22.99 11.55 -10.48
C LYS A 342 -22.68 12.08 -9.09
N ASN A 343 -23.68 12.11 -8.19
CA ASN A 343 -23.56 12.84 -6.92
C ASN A 343 -22.95 12.00 -5.79
N THR A 344 -23.00 10.68 -5.89
CA THR A 344 -22.48 9.76 -4.86
C THR A 344 -21.27 8.99 -5.35
N LEU A 345 -21.30 8.46 -6.58
CA LEU A 345 -20.20 7.64 -7.12
C LEU A 345 -19.15 8.42 -7.90
N TYR A 346 -19.42 9.69 -8.21
CA TYR A 346 -18.57 10.54 -9.07
C TYR A 346 -18.30 9.93 -10.45
N ILE A 347 -19.27 9.19 -11.00
CA ILE A 347 -19.23 8.63 -12.35
C ILE A 347 -19.88 9.63 -13.30
N HIS A 348 -19.12 10.10 -14.28
CA HIS A 348 -19.60 10.98 -15.33
C HIS A 348 -20.05 10.19 -16.55
N VAL A 349 -21.16 10.61 -17.16
CA VAL A 349 -21.58 10.06 -18.44
C VAL A 349 -20.78 10.69 -19.58
N PRO A 350 -20.39 9.92 -20.61
CA PRO A 350 -19.74 10.48 -21.78
C PRO A 350 -20.73 11.28 -22.63
N SER A 351 -20.25 12.16 -23.50
CA SER A 351 -21.09 13.09 -24.27
C SER A 351 -22.14 12.38 -25.14
N GLN A 352 -21.80 11.21 -25.70
CA GLN A 352 -22.71 10.40 -26.50
C GLN A 352 -23.86 9.77 -25.70
N TYR A 353 -23.76 9.70 -24.36
CA TYR A 353 -24.80 9.09 -23.53
C TYR A 353 -26.14 9.83 -23.69
N ALA A 354 -26.13 11.16 -23.82
CA ALA A 354 -27.37 11.95 -23.89
C ALA A 354 -28.29 11.51 -25.04
N VAL A 355 -27.69 11.21 -26.20
CA VAL A 355 -28.39 10.83 -27.44
C VAL A 355 -28.52 9.33 -27.65
N ALA A 356 -27.95 8.52 -26.76
CA ALA A 356 -27.99 7.07 -26.87
C ALA A 356 -29.43 6.52 -26.70
N PRO A 357 -29.80 5.45 -27.43
CA PRO A 357 -31.01 4.67 -27.19
C PRO A 357 -31.08 4.18 -25.74
N LYS A 358 -32.31 3.91 -25.28
CA LYS A 358 -32.57 3.52 -23.89
C LYS A 358 -31.85 2.24 -23.51
N GLU A 359 -31.78 1.28 -24.42
CA GLU A 359 -31.12 -0.01 -24.24
C GLU A 359 -29.61 0.18 -24.03
N GLU A 360 -28.99 1.09 -24.78
CA GLU A 360 -27.57 1.43 -24.62
C GLU A 360 -27.30 2.15 -23.31
N LYS A 361 -28.20 3.04 -22.86
CA LYS A 361 -28.12 3.69 -21.55
C LYS A 361 -28.19 2.68 -20.40
N ILE A 362 -29.10 1.71 -20.50
CA ILE A 362 -29.22 0.61 -19.53
C ILE A 362 -27.93 -0.22 -19.52
N ALA A 363 -27.43 -0.62 -20.69
CA ALA A 363 -26.19 -1.39 -20.81
C ALA A 363 -24.98 -0.64 -20.23
N PHE A 364 -24.88 0.67 -20.49
CA PHE A 364 -23.87 1.55 -19.91
C PHE A 364 -23.93 1.50 -18.38
N TRP A 365 -25.11 1.71 -17.77
CA TRP A 365 -25.21 1.72 -16.31
C TRP A 365 -24.96 0.35 -15.67
N LYS A 366 -25.41 -0.75 -16.30
CA LYS A 366 -25.06 -2.09 -15.82
C LYS A 366 -23.55 -2.28 -15.75
N LYS A 367 -22.83 -1.88 -16.81
CA LYS A 367 -21.37 -1.96 -16.86
C LYS A 367 -20.70 -1.00 -15.86
N SER A 368 -21.15 0.24 -15.79
CA SER A 368 -20.54 1.29 -14.97
C SER A 368 -20.75 1.09 -13.46
N LEU A 369 -21.85 0.45 -13.05
CA LEU A 369 -22.15 0.16 -11.64
C LEU A 369 -21.65 -1.22 -11.19
N ASN A 370 -21.55 -2.20 -12.08
CA ASN A 370 -21.10 -3.56 -11.73
C ASN A 370 -19.57 -3.67 -11.70
N ARG A 371 -18.94 -2.99 -10.75
CA ARG A 371 -17.49 -2.91 -10.58
C ARG A 371 -17.11 -3.03 -9.10
N PRO A 372 -15.87 -3.45 -8.78
CA PRO A 372 -15.34 -3.34 -7.42
C PRO A 372 -15.41 -1.89 -6.90
N ILE A 373 -15.62 -1.73 -5.60
CA ILE A 373 -15.73 -0.44 -4.93
C ILE A 373 -14.58 -0.28 -3.94
N ARG A 374 -13.97 0.91 -3.91
CA ARG A 374 -13.02 1.30 -2.87
C ARG A 374 -13.38 2.65 -2.27
N VAL A 375 -13.20 2.75 -0.95
CA VAL A 375 -13.24 4.01 -0.22
C VAL A 375 -11.84 4.26 0.32
N CYS A 376 -11.23 5.37 -0.10
CA CYS A 376 -9.87 5.74 0.28
C CYS A 376 -9.90 6.94 1.24
N GLY A 377 -9.32 6.77 2.42
CA GLY A 377 -9.00 7.89 3.29
C GLY A 377 -7.97 8.79 2.62
N MET A 378 -8.15 10.10 2.74
CA MET A 378 -7.25 11.14 2.23
C MET A 378 -6.88 12.06 3.38
N VAL A 379 -5.58 12.19 3.65
CA VAL A 379 -5.06 13.10 4.69
C VAL A 379 -4.63 14.41 4.04
N LYS A 380 -4.70 15.52 4.79
CA LYS A 380 -4.21 16.81 4.30
C LYS A 380 -2.73 16.71 3.95
N ASN A 381 -2.34 17.33 2.84
CA ASN A 381 -0.95 17.34 2.42
C ASN A 381 -0.17 18.41 3.18
N GLU A 382 0.76 17.98 4.03
CA GLU A 382 1.66 18.85 4.80
C GLU A 382 3.09 18.86 4.21
N GLY A 383 3.23 18.49 2.93
CA GLY A 383 4.52 18.42 2.21
C GLY A 383 5.07 17.01 2.06
N GLU A 384 4.28 15.98 2.38
CA GLU A 384 4.67 14.59 2.26
C GLU A 384 4.70 14.15 0.78
N PRO A 385 5.78 13.48 0.32
CA PRO A 385 5.83 12.94 -1.04
C PRO A 385 4.88 11.75 -1.16
N GLY A 386 4.05 11.73 -2.22
CA GLY A 386 3.12 10.63 -2.44
C GLY A 386 2.13 10.88 -3.56
N GLY A 387 1.22 9.92 -3.75
CA GLY A 387 0.12 10.04 -4.70
C GLY A 387 -1.00 10.93 -4.18
N GLY A 388 -1.47 11.85 -5.01
CA GLY A 388 -2.58 12.76 -4.70
C GLY A 388 -3.90 12.31 -5.32
N PRO A 389 -5.05 12.77 -4.80
CA PRO A 389 -6.35 12.54 -5.41
C PRO A 389 -6.62 13.58 -6.52
N PHE A 390 -6.91 13.10 -7.72
CA PHE A 390 -7.17 13.95 -8.89
C PHE A 390 -8.37 13.45 -9.69
N TRP A 391 -8.98 14.37 -10.41
CA TRP A 391 -9.85 14.03 -11.53
C TRP A 391 -8.98 13.83 -12.77
N VAL A 392 -9.08 12.63 -13.35
CA VAL A 392 -8.27 12.20 -14.49
C VAL A 392 -9.18 11.87 -15.65
N LEU A 393 -8.80 12.34 -16.84
CA LEU A 393 -9.47 12.00 -18.09
C LEU A 393 -8.78 10.79 -18.71
N ASN A 394 -9.52 9.71 -18.93
CA ASN A 394 -8.99 8.55 -19.66
C ASN A 394 -8.99 8.78 -21.18
N GLU A 395 -8.49 7.81 -21.94
CA GLU A 395 -8.41 7.89 -23.40
C GLU A 395 -9.78 7.90 -24.09
N GLN A 396 -10.82 7.45 -23.41
CA GLN A 396 -12.21 7.48 -23.86
C GLN A 396 -12.89 8.82 -23.54
N ASN A 397 -12.15 9.80 -23.03
CA ASN A 397 -12.65 11.09 -22.53
C ASN A 397 -13.66 10.95 -21.37
N GLU A 398 -13.53 9.90 -20.57
CA GLU A 398 -14.29 9.71 -19.35
C GLU A 398 -13.48 10.24 -18.17
N GLU A 399 -14.12 11.10 -17.38
CA GLU A 399 -13.51 11.69 -16.18
C GLU A 399 -13.81 10.81 -14.96
N SER A 400 -12.78 10.54 -14.15
CA SER A 400 -12.93 9.77 -12.91
C SER A 400 -11.93 10.18 -11.84
N LEU A 401 -12.27 9.91 -10.58
CA LEU A 401 -11.38 10.11 -9.43
C LEU A 401 -10.31 9.03 -9.37
N GLN A 402 -9.04 9.47 -9.38
CA GLN A 402 -7.88 8.59 -9.34
C GLN A 402 -6.86 9.06 -8.30
N VAL A 403 -6.12 8.10 -7.74
CA VAL A 403 -4.88 8.38 -7.01
C VAL A 403 -3.76 8.40 -8.05
N VAL A 404 -3.08 9.53 -8.20
CA VAL A 404 -2.00 9.70 -9.18
C VAL A 404 -0.69 9.97 -8.45
N GLU A 405 0.32 9.15 -8.73
CA GLU A 405 1.67 9.34 -8.19
C GLU A 405 2.44 10.41 -8.95
N SER A 406 3.39 11.08 -8.29
CA SER A 406 4.19 12.12 -8.92
C SER A 406 4.94 11.64 -10.18
N SER A 407 5.36 10.38 -10.22
CA SER A 407 6.00 9.76 -11.39
C SER A 407 5.10 9.70 -12.62
N GLN A 408 3.78 9.76 -12.44
CA GLN A 408 2.78 9.70 -13.50
C GLN A 408 2.38 11.09 -14.00
N ILE A 409 2.92 12.18 -13.44
CA ILE A 409 2.58 13.56 -13.79
C ILE A 409 3.69 14.17 -14.66
N ASP A 410 3.30 14.77 -15.78
CA ASP A 410 4.22 15.54 -16.62
C ASP A 410 4.48 16.94 -16.03
N TYR A 411 5.48 17.05 -15.16
CA TYR A 411 5.89 18.34 -14.60
C TYR A 411 6.53 19.30 -15.62
N LYS A 412 6.85 18.86 -16.84
CA LYS A 412 7.29 19.78 -17.91
C LYS A 412 6.09 20.52 -18.52
N ASN A 413 4.89 19.95 -18.40
CA ASN A 413 3.66 20.62 -18.78
C ASN A 413 3.19 21.54 -17.65
N LYS A 414 3.30 22.86 -17.89
CA LYS A 414 2.91 23.90 -16.91
C LYS A 414 1.45 23.80 -16.44
N LEU A 415 0.54 23.28 -17.25
CA LEU A 415 -0.85 23.08 -16.82
C LEU A 415 -0.95 21.93 -15.81
N GLN A 416 -0.31 20.80 -16.11
CA GLN A 416 -0.29 19.63 -15.23
C GLN A 416 0.44 19.94 -13.92
N GLU A 417 1.58 20.63 -13.97
CA GLU A 417 2.29 21.14 -12.78
C GLU A 417 1.38 22.02 -11.91
N ARG A 418 0.66 22.99 -12.51
CA ARG A 418 -0.27 23.87 -11.79
C ARG A 418 -1.44 23.11 -11.14
N ILE A 419 -1.89 22.01 -11.72
CA ILE A 419 -2.92 21.16 -11.12
C ILE A 419 -2.31 20.36 -9.96
N ALA A 420 -1.13 19.77 -10.16
CA ALA A 420 -0.46 18.96 -9.15
C ALA A 420 -0.18 19.74 -7.86
N VAL A 421 0.33 20.98 -7.95
CA VAL A 421 0.62 21.82 -6.77
C VAL A 421 -0.63 22.28 -6.01
N LYS A 422 -1.83 22.12 -6.59
CA LYS A 422 -3.11 22.41 -5.91
C LYS A 422 -3.67 21.23 -5.14
N ALA A 423 -3.00 20.08 -5.15
CA ALA A 423 -3.42 18.92 -4.38
C ALA A 423 -3.44 19.26 -2.87
N SER A 424 -4.65 19.31 -2.31
CA SER A 424 -4.86 19.64 -0.89
C SER A 424 -4.66 18.44 0.04
N HIS A 425 -4.67 17.24 -0.51
CA HIS A 425 -4.61 15.97 0.20
C HIS A 425 -3.70 14.98 -0.52
N PHE A 426 -3.32 13.91 0.17
CA PHE A 426 -2.63 12.76 -0.43
C PHE A 426 -3.18 11.44 0.14
N ASN A 427 -2.88 10.34 -0.55
CA ASN A 427 -3.32 9.01 -0.16
C ASN A 427 -2.33 8.37 0.85
N PRO A 428 -2.74 8.11 2.10
CA PRO A 428 -1.95 7.42 3.11
C PRO A 428 -1.90 5.90 2.93
N VAL A 429 -2.55 5.36 1.89
CA VAL A 429 -2.84 3.93 1.73
C VAL A 429 -3.73 3.43 2.87
N ASP A 430 -4.74 4.22 3.21
CA ASP A 430 -5.85 3.84 4.09
C ASP A 430 -7.07 3.55 3.21
N ILE A 431 -7.28 2.29 2.87
CA ILE A 431 -8.29 1.90 1.87
C ILE A 431 -9.17 0.80 2.43
N VAL A 432 -10.47 0.88 2.14
CA VAL A 432 -11.43 -0.20 2.34
C VAL A 432 -11.99 -0.59 0.98
N CYS A 433 -12.03 -1.88 0.69
CA CYS A 433 -12.43 -2.43 -0.61
C CYS A 433 -13.59 -3.42 -0.47
N ALA A 434 -14.49 -3.42 -1.45
CA ALA A 434 -15.44 -4.49 -1.72
C ALA A 434 -15.16 -5.07 -3.11
N THR A 435 -15.02 -6.40 -3.17
CA THR A 435 -14.55 -7.14 -4.35
C THR A 435 -15.57 -8.12 -4.91
N LYS A 436 -16.81 -8.08 -4.40
CA LYS A 436 -17.90 -8.96 -4.83
C LYS A 436 -19.05 -8.17 -5.49
N ASN A 437 -19.69 -8.79 -6.46
CA ASN A 437 -20.84 -8.26 -7.18
C ASN A 437 -22.15 -8.46 -6.39
N MET A 438 -23.28 -8.04 -6.96
CA MET A 438 -24.59 -8.12 -6.30
C MET A 438 -25.11 -9.54 -6.07
N HIS A 439 -24.49 -10.54 -6.71
CA HIS A 439 -24.79 -11.96 -6.53
C HIS A 439 -23.86 -12.63 -5.50
N GLY A 440 -22.95 -11.87 -4.88
CA GLY A 440 -21.94 -12.39 -3.96
C GLY A 440 -20.76 -13.07 -4.66
N GLU A 441 -20.67 -12.97 -5.98
CA GLU A 441 -19.57 -13.53 -6.77
C GLU A 441 -18.39 -12.56 -6.79
N LYS A 442 -17.18 -13.10 -6.71
CA LYS A 442 -15.95 -12.31 -6.72
C LYS A 442 -15.66 -11.79 -8.12
N PHE A 443 -15.35 -10.51 -8.24
CA PHE A 443 -14.76 -9.96 -9.45
C PHE A 443 -13.35 -10.50 -9.67
N TYR A 444 -13.00 -10.80 -10.91
CA TYR A 444 -11.59 -11.00 -11.26
C TYR A 444 -10.92 -9.62 -11.33
N LEU A 445 -10.20 -9.25 -10.27
CA LEU A 445 -9.67 -7.88 -10.11
C LEU A 445 -8.71 -7.44 -11.24
N PRO A 446 -7.91 -8.34 -11.86
CA PRO A 446 -7.07 -7.98 -13.00
C PRO A 446 -7.83 -7.39 -14.20
N ASP A 447 -9.13 -7.70 -14.37
CA ASP A 447 -9.96 -7.11 -15.44
C ASP A 447 -10.18 -5.60 -15.26
N PHE A 448 -9.90 -5.05 -14.08
CA PHE A 448 -10.11 -3.65 -13.72
C PHE A 448 -8.81 -2.83 -13.66
N VAL A 449 -7.68 -3.43 -14.04
CA VAL A 449 -6.36 -2.78 -14.10
C VAL A 449 -6.27 -1.93 -15.37
N ASP A 450 -5.71 -0.72 -15.27
CA ASP A 450 -5.26 0.03 -16.45
C ASP A 450 -3.77 -0.27 -16.71
N PRO A 451 -3.44 -1.06 -17.74
CA PRO A 451 -2.05 -1.46 -18.02
C PRO A 451 -1.15 -0.28 -18.45
N LYS A 452 -1.72 0.87 -18.82
CA LYS A 452 -0.96 2.04 -19.30
C LYS A 452 -0.43 2.92 -18.19
N THR A 453 -0.77 2.63 -16.95
CA THR A 453 -0.40 3.44 -15.78
C THR A 453 0.86 2.93 -15.07
N GLY A 454 1.57 1.96 -15.64
CA GLY A 454 2.90 1.57 -15.22
C GLY A 454 3.92 2.70 -15.43
N PHE A 455 5.16 2.48 -15.01
CA PHE A 455 6.25 3.42 -15.28
C PHE A 455 7.59 2.70 -15.43
N ILE A 456 8.55 3.37 -16.07
CA ILE A 456 9.91 2.83 -16.23
C ILE A 456 10.82 3.47 -15.18
N SER A 457 11.44 2.62 -14.37
CA SER A 457 12.47 3.02 -13.40
C SER A 457 13.87 2.73 -13.97
N SER A 458 14.79 3.66 -13.74
CA SER A 458 16.22 3.46 -14.02
C SER A 458 16.96 3.25 -12.71
N LYS A 459 17.79 2.20 -12.65
CA LYS A 459 18.65 1.89 -11.48
C LYS A 459 20.07 1.68 -11.97
N SER A 460 21.05 2.05 -11.15
CA SER A 460 22.45 1.65 -11.39
C SER A 460 22.75 0.39 -10.60
N LYS A 461 23.33 -0.62 -11.24
CA LYS A 461 23.85 -1.83 -10.59
C LYS A 461 25.24 -2.10 -11.17
N ASP A 462 26.24 -2.24 -10.31
CA ASP A 462 27.63 -2.55 -10.70
C ASP A 462 28.20 -1.57 -11.75
N GLY A 463 27.83 -0.29 -11.64
CA GLY A 463 28.25 0.78 -12.58
C GLY A 463 27.52 0.78 -13.93
N LYS A 464 26.56 -0.13 -14.16
CA LYS A 464 25.73 -0.19 -15.36
C LYS A 464 24.31 0.29 -15.08
N THR A 465 23.77 1.12 -15.97
CA THR A 465 22.36 1.52 -15.93
C THR A 465 21.49 0.35 -16.41
N LEU A 466 20.49 0.00 -15.61
CA LEU A 466 19.42 -0.91 -15.98
C LEU A 466 18.07 -0.18 -15.92
N LYS A 467 17.20 -0.50 -16.86
CA LYS A 467 15.79 -0.09 -16.87
C LYS A 467 14.93 -1.28 -16.48
N ALA A 468 13.97 -1.04 -15.58
CA ALA A 468 12.96 -2.00 -15.19
C ALA A 468 11.61 -1.27 -15.12
N GLN A 469 10.55 -1.89 -15.64
CA GLN A 469 9.21 -1.33 -15.55
C GLN A 469 8.56 -1.75 -14.22
N GLU A 470 7.80 -0.84 -13.60
CA GLU A 470 6.89 -1.17 -12.50
C GLU A 470 5.47 -1.29 -13.05
N LEU A 471 4.75 -2.31 -12.59
CA LEU A 471 3.35 -2.53 -12.96
C LEU A 471 2.46 -1.42 -12.37
N PRO A 472 1.27 -1.19 -12.96
CA PRO A 472 0.24 -0.30 -12.40
C PRO A 472 0.10 -0.50 -10.88
N GLY A 473 0.41 0.51 -10.07
CA GLY A 473 0.44 0.39 -8.61
C GLY A 473 -0.92 0.01 -8.01
N LEU A 474 -0.90 -0.76 -6.90
CA LEU A 474 -2.10 -1.39 -6.33
C LEU A 474 -3.26 -0.42 -6.12
N TRP A 475 -2.99 0.74 -5.51
CA TRP A 475 -4.00 1.75 -5.20
C TRP A 475 -4.07 2.89 -6.22
N ASN A 476 -3.35 2.80 -7.32
CA ASN A 476 -3.48 3.72 -8.45
C ASN A 476 -4.05 2.96 -9.65
N GLY A 477 -3.22 2.66 -10.64
CA GLY A 477 -3.51 1.97 -11.88
C GLY A 477 -4.13 0.58 -11.78
N ALA A 478 -3.77 -0.21 -10.77
CA ALA A 478 -4.38 -1.53 -10.60
C ALA A 478 -5.86 -1.46 -10.18
N MET A 479 -6.28 -0.30 -9.68
CA MET A 479 -7.65 0.00 -9.28
C MET A 479 -8.26 1.13 -10.14
N ALA A 480 -7.69 1.42 -11.31
CA ALA A 480 -8.11 2.54 -12.15
C ALA A 480 -9.59 2.45 -12.54
N ASN A 481 -10.07 1.25 -12.85
CA ASN A 481 -11.46 1.03 -13.29
C ASN A 481 -12.41 0.70 -12.13
N TRP A 482 -12.02 0.93 -10.88
CA TRP A 482 -12.89 0.73 -9.71
C TRP A 482 -13.75 1.96 -9.45
N ILE A 483 -14.90 1.76 -8.81
CA ILE A 483 -15.66 2.88 -8.22
C ILE A 483 -14.87 3.40 -7.02
N SER A 484 -14.44 4.66 -7.08
CA SER A 484 -13.51 5.25 -6.12
C SER A 484 -14.15 6.41 -5.39
N ILE A 485 -14.23 6.32 -4.07
CA ILE A 485 -14.72 7.39 -3.20
C ILE A 485 -13.57 7.86 -2.32
N PHE A 486 -13.32 9.16 -2.29
CA PHE A 486 -12.30 9.74 -1.42
C PHE A 486 -12.94 10.42 -0.22
N VAL A 487 -12.41 10.16 0.96
CA VAL A 487 -12.93 10.68 2.22
C VAL A 487 -11.81 11.37 2.98
N GLN A 488 -12.02 12.61 3.42
CA GLN A 488 -11.05 13.29 4.27
C GLN A 488 -10.96 12.58 5.63
N VAL A 489 -9.75 12.19 6.01
CA VAL A 489 -9.44 11.61 7.33
C VAL A 489 -8.35 12.42 8.06
N PRO A 490 -8.25 12.33 9.39
CA PRO A 490 -7.26 13.08 10.16
C PRO A 490 -5.84 12.60 9.85
N ILE A 491 -4.87 13.51 9.90
CA ILE A 491 -3.45 13.19 9.73
C ILE A 491 -2.94 12.14 10.73
N SER A 492 -3.57 12.05 11.91
CA SER A 492 -3.27 11.02 12.92
C SER A 492 -3.51 9.57 12.46
N THR A 493 -4.16 9.35 11.31
CA THR A 493 -4.29 8.02 10.68
C THR A 493 -3.10 7.64 9.80
N PHE A 494 -2.13 8.55 9.62
CA PHE A 494 -0.97 8.37 8.76
C PHE A 494 0.34 8.70 9.49
N ASN A 495 1.02 7.66 9.95
CA ASN A 495 2.30 7.74 10.66
C ASN A 495 3.25 6.64 10.17
N PRO A 496 3.75 6.73 8.92
CA PRO A 496 4.67 5.74 8.39
C PRO A 496 6.09 5.95 8.93
N VAL A 497 6.82 4.84 9.12
CA VAL A 497 8.25 4.87 9.44
C VAL A 497 9.08 4.71 8.17
N LYS A 498 9.67 5.79 7.64
CA LYS A 498 10.50 5.76 6.41
C LYS A 498 11.99 5.69 6.70
N THR A 499 12.43 6.31 7.79
CA THR A 499 13.81 6.28 8.32
C THR A 499 13.80 5.79 9.77
N VAL A 500 14.93 5.29 10.27
CA VAL A 500 15.02 4.83 11.67
C VAL A 500 14.61 5.90 12.67
N ASN A 501 14.98 7.16 12.43
CA ASN A 501 14.68 8.28 13.33
C ASN A 501 13.19 8.65 13.35
N ASP A 502 12.37 8.16 12.42
CA ASP A 502 10.92 8.37 12.50
C ASP A 502 10.32 7.68 13.74
N LEU A 503 10.96 6.62 14.25
CA LEU A 503 10.57 5.98 15.51
C LEU A 503 10.75 6.88 16.74
N LEU A 504 11.45 8.01 16.62
CA LEU A 504 11.59 9.00 17.70
C LEU A 504 10.43 10.00 17.76
N ARG A 505 9.55 10.01 16.76
CA ARG A 505 8.35 10.85 16.76
C ARG A 505 7.39 10.40 17.87
N LYS A 506 6.61 11.33 18.41
CA LYS A 506 5.67 11.07 19.52
C LYS A 506 4.69 9.93 19.21
N GLU A 507 4.38 9.71 17.94
CA GLU A 507 3.46 8.67 17.49
C GLU A 507 3.99 7.24 17.68
N HIS A 508 5.30 7.11 17.90
CA HIS A 508 6.01 5.86 18.14
C HIS A 508 6.65 5.77 19.54
N GLN A 509 6.36 6.73 20.42
CA GLN A 509 6.92 6.81 21.77
C GLN A 509 5.77 6.72 22.79
N ALA A 510 5.73 5.62 23.56
CA ALA A 510 4.67 5.33 24.52
C ALA A 510 4.90 5.96 25.90
#